data_AF-A0A2E0Z0H3-F1
#
_entry.id   AF-A0A2E0Z0H3-F1
#
_cell.length_a   1.000
_cell.length_b   1.000
_cell.length_c   1.000
_cell.angle_alpha   90.00
_cell.angle_beta   90.00
_cell.angle_gamma   90.00
#
_symmetry.space_group_name_H-M   'P 1'
#
loop_
_entity.id
_entity.type
_entity.pdbx_description
1 polymer ?
#
loop_
_entity_poly.entity_id
_entity_poly.type
_entity_poly.pdbx_seq_one_letter_code
_entity_poly.pdbx_strand_id
1 'polypeptide(L)' 'MEDKHTQAQPDTSDRSYQNRLNPEDQKKVDEFISSGINSVERKPFKPMRMILLLIGVVMVLSIFSQLLARWAGVY' A
#
# COMPACT_ATOMS: atom_id res chain seq x y z
N MET A 1 -36.44 43.89 18.84
CA MET A 1 -36.60 42.66 18.05
C MET A 1 -35.23 42.04 17.91
N GLU A 2 -35.02 40.86 18.51
CA GLU A 2 -33.71 40.18 18.55
C GLU A 2 -33.87 38.84 17.85
N ASP A 3 -33.37 38.76 16.62
CA ASP A 3 -33.46 37.57 15.77
C ASP A 3 -32.45 36.53 16.28
N LYS A 4 -32.97 35.56 17.03
CA LYS A 4 -32.20 34.43 17.55
C LYS A 4 -31.67 33.59 16.40
N HIS A 5 -30.34 33.48 16.32
CA HIS A 5 -29.62 32.50 15.53
C HIS A 5 -30.26 31.11 15.64
N THR A 6 -30.77 30.60 14.52
CA THR A 6 -31.09 29.20 14.28
C THR A 6 -29.85 28.35 14.53
N GLN A 7 -29.77 27.69 15.69
CA GLN A 7 -28.78 26.64 15.93
C GLN A 7 -29.20 25.38 15.19
N ALA A 8 -28.40 25.00 14.19
CA ALA A 8 -28.46 23.69 13.58
C ALA A 8 -28.15 22.62 14.64
N GLN A 9 -29.05 21.64 14.80
CA GLN A 9 -28.86 20.46 15.64
C GLN A 9 -27.68 19.62 15.14
N PRO A 10 -26.70 19.27 15.98
CA PRO A 10 -25.70 18.26 15.67
C PRO A 10 -26.01 16.98 16.47
N ASP A 11 -27.21 16.40 16.30
CA ASP A 11 -27.61 15.20 17.05
C ASP A 11 -27.71 13.96 16.16
N THR A 12 -26.56 13.56 15.62
CA THR A 12 -26.25 12.13 15.47
C THR A 12 -24.95 11.88 16.21
N SER A 13 -25.07 11.88 17.54
CA SER A 13 -24.08 11.32 18.42
C SER A 13 -23.88 9.84 18.05
N ASP A 14 -22.81 9.55 17.31
CA ASP A 14 -22.33 8.20 17.08
C ASP A 14 -22.12 7.52 18.45
N ARG A 15 -23.10 6.71 18.85
CA ARG A 15 -23.11 5.96 20.12
C ARG A 15 -21.94 5.00 20.28
N SER A 16 -21.12 4.83 19.23
CA SER A 16 -19.89 4.04 19.22
C SER A 16 -18.85 4.54 20.24
N TYR A 17 -18.85 5.83 20.59
CA TYR A 17 -17.91 6.39 21.59
C TYR A 17 -18.37 6.20 23.05
N GLN A 18 -19.65 5.89 23.30
CA GLN A 18 -20.18 5.76 24.66
C GLN A 18 -19.97 4.38 25.26
N ASN A 19 -19.65 3.37 24.44
CA ASN A 19 -19.24 2.06 24.93
C ASN A 19 -17.72 2.06 25.14
N ARG A 20 -17.24 2.78 26.16
CA ARG A 20 -15.89 2.59 26.69
C ARG A 20 -15.84 1.16 27.23
N LEU A 21 -15.24 0.26 26.46
CA LEU A 21 -14.95 -1.10 26.91
C LEU A 21 -14.28 -1.04 28.29
N ASN A 22 -14.65 -1.95 29.18
CA ASN A 22 -14.07 -2.04 30.52
C ASN A 22 -12.52 -2.08 30.36
N PRO A 23 -11.73 -1.35 31.17
CA PRO A 23 -10.27 -1.26 31.01
C PRO A 23 -9.53 -2.59 30.84
N GLU A 24 -10.06 -3.71 31.37
CA GLU A 24 -9.51 -5.04 31.09
C GLU A 24 -9.71 -5.50 29.65
N ASP A 25 -10.88 -5.25 29.08
CA ASP A 25 -11.21 -5.68 27.72
C ASP A 25 -10.51 -4.79 26.69
N GLN A 26 -10.37 -3.49 26.99
CA GLN A 26 -9.61 -2.57 26.14
C GLN A 26 -8.15 -3.02 25.99
N LYS A 27 -7.52 -3.47 27.09
CA LYS A 27 -6.14 -3.98 27.04
C LYS A 27 -5.98 -5.22 26.15
N LYS A 28 -6.95 -6.13 26.16
CA LYS A 28 -6.95 -7.32 25.29
C LYS A 28 -7.08 -6.94 23.82
N VAL A 29 -7.91 -5.94 23.52
CA VAL A 29 -8.06 -5.40 22.16
C VAL A 29 -6.77 -4.71 21.71
N ASP A 30 -6.15 -3.91 22.57
CA ASP A 30 -4.90 -3.20 22.26
C ASP A 30 -3.74 -4.18 22.04
N GLU A 31 -3.66 -5.24 22.84
CA GLU A 31 -2.68 -6.32 22.68
C GLU A 31 -2.91 -7.09 21.37
N PHE A 32 -4.18 -7.39 21.04
CA PHE A 32 -4.51 -8.09 19.80
C PHE A 32 -4.22 -7.26 18.55
N ILE A 33 -4.55 -5.96 18.56
CA ILE A 33 -4.27 -5.05 17.43
C ILE A 33 -2.76 -4.81 17.27
N SER A 34 -2.02 -4.67 18.37
CA SER A 34 -0.57 -4.47 18.32
C SER A 34 0.20 -5.73 17.93
N SER A 35 -0.37 -6.92 18.15
CA SER A 35 0.25 -8.20 17.77
C SER A 35 0.39 -8.41 16.26
N GLY A 36 -0.16 -7.51 15.42
CA GLY A 36 0.30 -7.28 14.05
C GLY A 36 0.57 -8.57 13.28
N ILE A 37 -0.44 -9.45 13.19
CA ILE A 37 -0.40 -10.83 12.65
C ILE A 37 0.16 -10.93 11.20
N ASN A 38 0.46 -9.79 10.56
CA ASN A 38 0.98 -9.66 9.21
C ASN A 38 2.33 -8.89 9.13
N SER A 39 3.12 -8.95 10.21
CA SER A 39 4.52 -8.54 10.23
C SER A 39 5.41 -9.68 9.73
N VAL A 40 5.39 -9.91 8.42
CA VAL A 40 6.33 -10.85 7.78
C VAL A 40 7.67 -10.14 7.59
N GLU A 41 8.80 -10.84 7.76
CA GLU A 41 10.11 -10.31 7.36
C GLU A 41 10.11 -10.00 5.85
N ARG A 42 9.82 -8.74 5.50
CA ARG A 42 9.80 -8.30 4.11
C ARG A 42 11.24 -8.08 3.68
N LYS A 43 11.74 -9.00 2.85
CA LYS A 43 12.98 -8.77 2.11
C LYS A 43 12.86 -7.40 1.43
N PRO A 44 13.83 -6.48 1.63
CA PRO A 44 13.74 -5.13 1.07
C PRO A 44 13.58 -5.25 -0.45
N PHE A 45 12.52 -4.66 -0.97
CA PHE A 45 12.27 -4.66 -2.41
C PHE A 45 13.38 -3.85 -3.10
N LYS A 46 14.03 -4.44 -4.10
CA LYS A 46 15.16 -3.84 -4.83
C LYS A 46 14.73 -3.45 -6.25
N PRO A 47 13.94 -2.37 -6.41
CA PRO A 47 13.33 -2.02 -7.70
C PRO A 47 14.36 -1.82 -8.82
N MET A 48 15.50 -1.20 -8.50
CA MET A 48 16.56 -0.97 -9.49
C MET A 48 17.13 -2.26 -10.07
N ARG A 49 17.23 -3.33 -9.28
CA ARG A 49 17.73 -4.63 -9.77
C ARG A 49 16.77 -5.25 -10.78
N MET A 50 15.46 -5.12 -10.55
CA MET A 50 14.43 -5.63 -11.46
C MET A 50 14.46 -4.89 -12.81
N ILE A 51 14.59 -3.56 -12.77
CA ILE A 51 14.66 -2.71 -13.97
C ILE A 51 15.93 -3.02 -14.76
N LEU A 52 17.08 -3.13 -14.09
CA LEU A 52 18.36 -3.42 -14.77
C LEU A 52 18.34 -4.80 -15.44
N LEU A 53 17.74 -5.80 -14.78
CA LEU A 53 17.55 -7.13 -15.38
C LEU A 53 16.68 -7.05 -16.64
N LEU A 54 15.55 -6.35 -16.57
CA LEU A 54 14.66 -6.17 -17.73
C LEU A 54 15.40 -5.51 -18.90
N ILE A 55 16.09 -4.40 -18.65
CA ILE A 55 16.88 -3.69 -19.66
C ILE A 55 17.94 -4.62 -20.26
N GLY A 56 18.64 -5.38 -19.41
CA GLY A 56 19.65 -6.34 -19.86
C GLY A 56 19.08 -7.39 -20.80
N VAL A 57 17.93 -7.99 -20.46
CA VAL A 57 17.26 -8.99 -21.31
C VAL A 57 16.87 -8.39 -22.65
N VAL A 58 16.23 -7.22 -22.65
CA VAL A 58 15.80 -6.55 -23.90
C VAL A 58 17.01 -6.22 -24.77
N MET A 59 18.07 -5.65 -24.20
CA MET A 59 19.29 -5.32 -24.94
C MET A 59 19.95 -6.56 -25.56
N VAL A 60 20.05 -7.65 -24.81
CA VAL A 60 20.61 -8.92 -25.32
C VAL A 60 19.79 -9.43 -26.50
N LEU A 61 18.46 -9.46 -26.37
CA LEU A 61 17.58 -9.90 -27.46
C LEU A 61 17.65 -8.97 -28.67
N SER A 62 17.75 -7.66 -28.48
CA SER A 62 17.93 -6.69 -29.57
C SER A 62 19.23 -6.91 -30.33
N ILE A 63 20.36 -7.06 -29.61
CA ILE A 63 21.66 -7.34 -30.24
C ILE A 63 21.62 -8.69 -30.96
N PHE A 64 21.07 -9.72 -30.32
CA PHE A 64 20.97 -11.06 -30.89
C PHE A 64 20.12 -11.07 -32.18
N SER A 65 18.98 -10.38 -32.17
CA SER A 65 18.13 -10.21 -33.35
C SER A 65 18.87 -9.52 -34.50
N GLN A 66 19.62 -8.45 -34.21
CA GLN A 66 20.42 -7.76 -35.21
C GLN A 66 21.52 -8.65 -35.78
N LEU A 67 22.22 -9.44 -34.96
CA LEU A 67 23.25 -10.38 -35.41
C LEU A 67 22.68 -11.41 -36.38
N LEU A 68 21.51 -11.97 -36.06
CA LEU A 68 20.81 -12.90 -36.94
C LEU A 68 20.42 -12.24 -38.27
N ALA A 69 19.93 -11.01 -38.25
CA ALA A 69 19.61 -10.26 -39.47
C ALA A 69 20.87 -10.05 -40.35
N ARG A 70 22.00 -9.70 -39.72
CA ARG A 70 23.29 -9.56 -40.43
C ARG A 70 23.73 -10.87 -41.08
N TRP A 71 23.60 -11.99 -40.38
CA TRP A 71 23.99 -13.32 -40.88
C TRP A 71 23.05 -13.85 -41.94
N ALA A 72 21.76 -13.52 -41.85
CA ALA A 72 20.77 -13.86 -42.86
C ALA A 72 20.93 -13.04 -44.15
N GLY A 73 21.86 -12.08 -44.20
CA GLY A 73 22.10 -11.22 -45.36
C GLY A 73 20.98 -10.21 -45.60
N VAL A 74 20.14 -9.96 -44.59
CA VAL A 74 19.06 -8.97 -44.67
C VAL A 74 19.64 -7.61 -44.32
N TYR A 75 19.99 -6.84 -45.34
CA TYR A 75 20.33 -5.42 -45.27
C TYR A 75 19.74 -4.68 -46.46
#